data_AF-A0A970YIW2-F1
#
_entry.id   AF-A0A970YIW2-F1
#
_cell.length_a   1.000
_cell.length_b   1.000
_cell.length_c   1.000
_cell.angle_alpha   90.00
_cell.angle_beta   90.00
_cell.angle_gamma   90.00
#
_symmetry.space_group_name_H-M   'P 1'
#
loop_
_entity.id
_entity.type
_entity.pdbx_description
1 polymer ?
#
loop_
_entity_poly.entity_id
_entity_poly.type
_entity_poly.pdbx_seq_one_letter_code
_entity_poly.pdbx_strand_id
1 'polypeptide(L)' 'MGDLLQSGFENESPAHLVNISYDFLISKYQTTFSEFDEFCKETRRERSPDNGWGKRERPVTFVSWWDAVEYCN' A
#
# COMPACT_ATOMS: atom_id res chain seq x y z
N MET A 1 5.35 0.26 18.89
CA MET A 1 5.19 -0.50 17.64
C MET A 1 5.82 -1.87 17.83
N GLY A 2 5.21 -2.92 17.29
CA GLY A 2 5.60 -4.34 17.50
C GLY A 2 4.55 -5.13 18.31
N ASP A 3 4.66 -6.45 18.29
CA ASP A 3 3.75 -7.38 18.96
C ASP A 3 4.00 -7.44 20.48
N LEU A 4 2.91 -7.38 21.25
CA LEU A 4 2.91 -7.47 22.72
C LEU A 4 2.54 -8.87 23.21
N LEU A 5 1.80 -9.65 22.41
CA LEU A 5 1.24 -10.93 22.80
C LEU A 5 2.17 -12.11 22.45
N GLN A 6 3.27 -11.85 21.75
CA GLN A 6 4.21 -12.88 21.24
C GLN A 6 3.51 -13.98 20.44
N SER A 7 2.48 -13.58 19.70
CA SER A 7 1.69 -14.46 18.85
C SER A 7 2.05 -14.34 17.37
N GLY A 8 2.78 -13.27 17.00
CA GLY A 8 3.28 -13.02 15.66
C GLY A 8 4.62 -13.71 15.37
N PHE A 9 5.20 -13.39 14.23
CA PHE A 9 6.54 -13.87 13.86
C PHE A 9 7.63 -13.20 14.72
N GLU A 10 8.81 -13.83 14.81
CA GLU A 10 9.92 -13.32 15.63
C GLU A 10 10.34 -11.90 15.26
N ASN A 11 10.20 -11.51 13.99
CA ASN A 11 10.55 -10.17 13.50
C ASN A 11 9.51 -9.07 13.84
N GLU A 12 8.39 -9.42 14.47
CA GLU A 12 7.39 -8.46 14.95
C GLU A 12 7.65 -8.02 16.40
N SER A 13 8.56 -8.69 17.10
CA SER A 13 8.89 -8.48 18.51
C SER A 13 10.35 -8.00 18.71
N PRO A 14 10.67 -7.36 19.84
CA PRO A 14 9.76 -6.92 20.90
C PRO A 14 9.08 -5.58 20.57
N ALA A 15 7.90 -5.37 21.14
CA ALA A 15 7.25 -4.06 21.12
C ALA A 15 8.13 -2.98 21.79
N HIS A 16 8.24 -1.81 21.15
CA HIS A 16 9.03 -0.69 21.63
C HIS A 16 8.38 0.67 21.32
N LEU A 17 8.81 1.73 22.01
CA LEU A 17 8.31 3.09 21.79
C LEU A 17 8.88 3.69 20.51
N VAL A 18 8.01 4.32 19.71
CA VAL A 18 8.37 5.05 18.49
C VAL A 18 7.74 6.43 18.57
N ASN A 19 8.53 7.47 18.33
CA ASN A 19 8.05 8.85 18.29
C ASN A 19 8.00 9.34 16.84
N ILE A 20 6.80 9.66 16.35
CA ILE A 20 6.61 10.33 15.06
C ILE A 20 6.39 11.81 15.37
N SER A 21 7.38 12.63 15.08
CA SER A 21 7.45 14.03 15.56
C SER A 21 6.63 15.03 14.72
N TYR A 22 5.84 14.54 13.78
CA TYR A 22 5.09 15.36 12.84
C TYR A 22 3.68 14.80 12.65
N ASP A 23 2.75 15.71 12.35
CA ASP A 23 1.39 15.33 12.00
C ASP A 23 1.36 14.77 10.58
N PHE A 24 0.62 13.68 10.39
CA PHE A 24 0.40 13.10 9.08
C PHE A 24 -1.02 12.58 8.95
N LEU A 25 -1.48 12.48 7.71
CA LEU A 25 -2.73 11.84 7.36
C LEU A 25 -2.40 10.59 6.55
N ILE A 26 -3.18 9.54 6.78
CA ILE A 26 -3.15 8.33 5.99
C ILE A 26 -4.54 8.13 5.38
N SER A 27 -4.58 7.64 4.14
CA SER A 27 -5.86 7.34 3.50
C SER A 27 -6.64 6.32 4.32
N LYS A 28 -7.96 6.50 4.39
CA LYS A 28 -8.84 5.55 5.09
C LYS A 28 -8.95 4.22 4.36
N TYR A 29 -8.79 4.24 3.03
CA TYR A 29 -8.95 3.10 2.14
C TYR A 29 -7.67 2.87 1.34
N GLN A 30 -7.49 1.63 0.89
CA GLN A 30 -6.42 1.27 -0.04
C GLN A 30 -6.67 1.91 -1.41
N THR A 31 -5.60 2.23 -2.13
CA THR A 31 -5.66 2.68 -3.52
C THR A 31 -6.34 1.64 -4.39
N THR A 32 -7.33 2.08 -5.16
CA THR A 32 -8.12 1.24 -6.03
C THR A 32 -7.46 1.03 -7.40
N PHE A 33 -7.87 -0.01 -8.13
CA PHE A 33 -7.49 -0.17 -9.53
C PHE A 33 -7.88 1.04 -10.38
N SER A 34 -9.03 1.68 -10.08
CA SER A 34 -9.49 2.85 -10.83
C SER A 34 -8.58 4.07 -10.66
N GLU A 35 -8.11 4.34 -9.44
CA GLU A 35 -7.17 5.43 -9.17
C GLU A 35 -5.80 5.15 -9.77
N PHE A 36 -5.29 3.92 -9.59
CA PHE A 36 -3.98 3.54 -10.10
C PHE A 36 -3.94 3.43 -11.64
N ASP A 37 -5.02 2.98 -12.28
CA ASP A 37 -5.12 2.93 -13.74
C ASP A 37 -5.09 4.34 -14.35
N GLU A 38 -5.56 5.38 -13.64
CA GLU A 38 -5.46 6.77 -14.09
C GLU A 38 -4.01 7.26 -14.05
N PHE A 39 -3.31 7.02 -12.94
CA PHE A 39 -1.87 7.24 -12.85
C PHE A 39 -1.09 6.56 -13.99
N CYS A 40 -1.36 5.27 -14.26
CA CYS A 40 -0.70 4.56 -15.35
C CYS A 40 -0.95 5.19 -16.72
N LYS A 41 -2.15 5.74 -16.98
CA LYS A 41 -2.44 6.44 -18.24
C LYS A 41 -1.60 7.71 -18.38
N GLU A 42 -1.49 8.50 -17.33
CA GLU A 42 -0.74 9.76 -17.34
C GLU A 42 0.77 9.52 -17.47
N THR A 43 1.31 8.54 -16.74
CA THR A 43 2.73 8.20 -16.77
C THR A 43 3.12 7.25 -17.90
N ARG A 44 2.15 6.85 -18.74
CA ARG A 44 2.31 5.87 -19.83
C ARG A 44 2.92 4.53 -19.36
N ARG A 45 2.52 4.08 -18.17
CA ARG A 45 2.90 2.79 -17.59
C ARG A 45 1.88 1.71 -17.95
N GLU A 46 2.31 0.47 -17.88
CA GLU A 46 1.41 -0.68 -18.01
C GLU A 46 0.49 -0.77 -16.80
N ARG A 47 -0.77 -1.18 -17.02
CA ARG A 47 -1.76 -1.33 -15.95
C ARG A 47 -1.56 -2.65 -15.23
N SER A 48 -1.69 -2.65 -13.91
CA SER A 48 -1.58 -3.88 -13.12
C SER A 48 -2.63 -4.92 -13.55
N PRO A 49 -2.25 -6.20 -13.66
CA PRO A 49 -3.19 -7.26 -13.99
C PRO A 49 -4.15 -7.53 -12.81
N ASP A 50 -5.35 -8.01 -13.11
CA ASP A 50 -6.35 -8.38 -12.09
C ASP A 50 -6.48 -9.90 -11.90
N ASN A 51 -5.72 -10.69 -12.67
CA ASN A 51 -5.78 -12.15 -12.72
C ASN A 51 -7.21 -12.72 -12.80
N GLY A 52 -8.12 -12.02 -13.47
CA GLY A 52 -9.52 -12.43 -13.60
C GLY A 52 -10.36 -12.25 -12.33
N TRP A 53 -9.84 -11.60 -11.29
CA TRP A 53 -10.57 -11.32 -10.05
C TRP A 53 -11.47 -10.08 -10.18
N GLY A 54 -11.27 -9.30 -11.24
CA GLY A 54 -12.00 -8.07 -11.51
C GLY A 54 -11.31 -6.83 -10.95
N LYS A 55 -11.46 -5.72 -11.68
CA LYS A 55 -10.96 -4.37 -11.33
C LYS A 55 -12.09 -3.47 -10.78
N ARG A 56 -11.81 -2.16 -10.73
CA ARG A 56 -12.67 -1.04 -10.27
C ARG A 56 -12.35 -0.64 -8.83
N GLU A 57 -13.34 -0.63 -7.93
CA GLU A 57 -13.24 -0.19 -6.52
C GLU A 57 -12.44 -1.16 -5.62
N ARG A 58 -11.80 -2.18 -6.21
CA ARG A 58 -10.96 -3.11 -5.46
C ARG A 58 -9.57 -2.52 -5.27
N PRO A 59 -8.89 -2.82 -4.15
CA PRO A 59 -7.50 -2.47 -3.97
C PRO A 59 -6.65 -2.98 -5.13
N VAL A 60 -5.77 -2.13 -5.64
CA VAL A 60 -4.82 -2.53 -6.68
C VAL A 60 -3.87 -3.59 -6.11
N THR A 61 -3.65 -4.65 -6.88
CA THR A 61 -2.72 -5.74 -6.55
C THR A 61 -1.68 -5.89 -7.65
N PHE A 62 -0.60 -6.65 -7.38
CA PHE A 62 0.51 -6.83 -8.31
C PHE A 62 1.21 -5.52 -8.70
N VAL A 63 1.39 -4.63 -7.73
CA VAL A 63 2.23 -3.43 -7.84
C VAL A 63 3.55 -3.66 -7.13
N SER A 64 4.65 -3.19 -7.70
CA SER A 64 5.94 -3.22 -7.00
C SER A 64 6.01 -2.11 -5.94
N TRP A 65 6.96 -2.23 -5.01
CA TRP A 65 7.22 -1.15 -4.06
C TRP A 65 7.57 0.17 -4.76
N TRP A 66 8.31 0.10 -5.87
CA TRP A 66 8.68 1.26 -6.67
C TRP A 66 7.46 1.92 -7.31
N ASP A 67 6.52 1.13 -7.83
CA ASP A 67 5.28 1.67 -8.39
C ASP A 67 4.42 2.37 -7.32
N ALA A 68 4.39 1.83 -6.09
CA ALA A 68 3.68 2.43 -4.98
C ALA A 68 4.31 3.77 -4.54
N VAL A 69 5.65 3.86 -4.52
CA VAL A 69 6.35 5.13 -4.24
C VAL A 69 6.08 6.15 -5.33
N GLU A 70 6.16 5.74 -6.59
CA GLU A 70 5.93 6.62 -7.75
C GLU A 70 4.49 7.12 -7.83
N TYR A 71 3.52 6.33 -7.40
CA TYR A 71 2.13 6.77 -7.30
C TYR A 71 1.91 7.83 -6.20
N CYS A 72 2.69 7.76 -5.12
CA CYS A 72 2.55 8.66 -3.98
C CYS A 72 3.34 9.98 -4.10
N ASN A 73 4.25 10.10 -5.07
CA ASN A 73 5.10 11.27 -5.29
C ASN A 73 4.46 12.27 -6.27
#